data_AF-A0A958BY11-F1
#
_entry.id   AF-A0A958BY11-F1
#
_cell.length_a   1.000
_cell.length_b   1.000
_cell.length_c   1.000
_cell.angle_alpha   90.00
_cell.angle_beta   90.00
_cell.angle_gamma   90.00
#
_symmetry.space_group_name_H-M   'P 1'
#
loop_
_entity.id
_entity.type
_entity.pdbx_description
1 polymer ?
#
loop_
_entity_poly.entity_id
_entity_poly.type
_entity_poly.pdbx_seq_one_letter_code
_entity_poly.pdbx_strand_id
1 'polypeptide(L)'
;IPLGVTFSFLIAAPMVNEVALVLLLGLFGWPIAVLYFISGLTIAIVAGVVIGLIPNIERGVEDFVWQISVGENNSSAQTLTWANRLQQAGQTTREILGKVWLYVVIGIAIGAAIHGYVPEDAMASILGKDAWWSVPAAVLIGVPMYSNAAGVIPVIHALMEKGAALGPTLAFMMSVVALSLPEMIILRRVLKLPLIIAFIGIVAVGIIFTGYLFNFVI
;
A
#
# COMPACT_ATOMS: atom_id res chain seq x y z
N ILE A 1 -18.34 12.31 8.23
CA ILE A 1 -16.92 12.47 8.67
C ILE A 1 -16.26 13.45 7.70
N PRO A 2 -15.47 14.43 8.16
CA PRO A 2 -14.78 15.36 7.26
C PRO A 2 -13.91 14.61 6.25
N LEU A 3 -13.99 14.97 4.97
CA LEU A 3 -13.30 14.24 3.89
C LEU A 3 -11.78 14.17 4.11
N GLY A 4 -11.15 15.24 4.59
CA GLY A 4 -9.71 15.24 4.89
C GLY A 4 -9.30 14.16 5.90
N VAL A 5 -10.11 13.93 6.94
CA VAL A 5 -9.87 12.85 7.93
C VAL A 5 -10.03 11.48 7.28
N THR A 6 -11.04 11.31 6.42
CA THR A 6 -11.21 10.08 5.63
C THR A 6 -10.01 9.81 4.75
N PHE A 7 -9.44 10.83 4.10
CA PHE A 7 -8.25 10.69 3.27
C PHE A 7 -7.00 10.33 4.08
N SER A 8 -6.80 10.95 5.25
CA SER A 8 -5.72 10.54 6.15
C SER A 8 -5.85 9.07 6.55
N PHE A 9 -7.06 8.61 6.87
CA PHE A 9 -7.31 7.21 7.17
C PHE A 9 -7.04 6.29 5.97
N LEU A 10 -7.53 6.65 4.77
CA LEU A 10 -7.31 5.88 3.54
C LEU A 10 -5.83 5.70 3.19
N ILE A 11 -4.99 6.69 3.51
CA ILE A 11 -3.53 6.62 3.28
C ILE A 11 -2.86 5.81 4.38
N ALA A 12 -3.21 6.07 5.64
CA ALA A 12 -2.58 5.42 6.80
C ALA A 12 -2.87 3.91 6.85
N ALA A 13 -4.09 3.48 6.49
CA ALA A 13 -4.53 2.10 6.63
C ALA A 13 -3.64 1.07 5.90
N PRO A 14 -3.31 1.23 4.60
CA PRO A 14 -2.37 0.32 3.95
C PRO A 14 -0.93 0.59 4.37
N MET A 15 -0.55 1.87 4.50
CA MET A 15 0.86 2.28 4.70
C MET A 15 1.40 1.89 6.08
N VAL A 16 0.61 2.06 7.15
CA VAL A 16 1.01 1.88 8.56
C VAL A 16 0.32 0.67 9.16
N ASN A 17 0.31 -0.44 8.41
CA ASN A 17 -0.28 -1.71 8.85
C ASN A 17 0.58 -2.39 9.92
N GLU A 18 -0.06 -2.98 10.94
CA GLU A 18 0.58 -3.71 12.03
C GLU A 18 1.48 -4.85 11.54
N VAL A 19 1.04 -5.59 10.51
CA VAL A 19 1.83 -6.68 9.92
C VAL A 19 3.14 -6.15 9.34
N ALA A 20 3.09 -4.99 8.67
CA ALA A 20 4.28 -4.36 8.12
C ALA A 20 5.25 -3.93 9.22
N LEU A 21 4.73 -3.33 10.29
CA LEU A 21 5.54 -2.91 11.44
C LEU A 21 6.21 -4.08 12.13
N VAL A 22 5.51 -5.20 12.34
CA VAL A 22 6.09 -6.40 12.95
C VAL A 22 7.21 -6.97 12.08
N LEU A 23 7.00 -7.03 10.75
CA LEU A 23 8.01 -7.53 9.82
C LEU A 23 9.21 -6.58 9.72
N LEU A 24 8.99 -5.27 9.68
CA LEU A 24 10.05 -4.27 9.71
C LEU A 24 10.86 -4.34 11.01
N LEU A 25 10.19 -4.49 12.15
CA LEU A 25 10.84 -4.69 13.45
C LEU A 25 11.71 -5.95 13.44
N GLY A 26 11.21 -7.05 12.86
CA GLY A 26 11.91 -8.33 12.81
C GLY A 26 13.12 -8.35 11.87
N LEU A 27 13.02 -7.70 10.70
CA LEU A 27 14.04 -7.78 9.64
C LEU A 27 15.02 -6.60 9.66
N PHE A 28 14.54 -5.40 10.02
CA PHE A 28 15.31 -4.15 9.94
C PHE A 28 15.56 -3.50 11.31
N GLY A 29 14.92 -4.01 12.35
CA GLY A 29 15.04 -3.50 13.71
C GLY A 29 14.16 -2.28 14.00
N TRP A 30 14.18 -1.87 15.27
CA TRP A 30 13.32 -0.81 15.79
C TRP A 30 13.54 0.59 15.21
N PRO A 31 14.77 1.04 14.85
CA PRO A 31 14.94 2.41 14.34
C PRO A 31 14.20 2.61 13.02
N ILE A 32 14.30 1.64 12.12
CA ILE A 32 13.67 1.67 10.80
C ILE A 32 12.15 1.56 10.92
N ALA A 33 11.65 0.66 11.78
CA ALA A 33 10.22 0.50 11.99
C ALA A 33 9.56 1.76 12.58
N VAL A 34 10.18 2.40 13.57
CA VAL A 34 9.67 3.64 14.17
C VAL A 34 9.72 4.80 13.17
N LEU A 35 10.81 4.93 12.42
CA LEU A 35 10.93 5.99 11.42
C LEU A 35 9.91 5.80 10.30
N TYR A 36 9.71 4.57 9.83
CA TYR A 36 8.66 4.21 8.90
C TYR A 36 7.26 4.55 9.44
N PHE A 37 6.95 4.16 10.69
CA PHE A 37 5.67 4.49 11.32
C PHE A 37 5.41 5.99 11.39
N ILE A 38 6.37 6.77 11.91
CA ILE A 38 6.23 8.22 12.07
C ILE A 38 6.10 8.89 10.70
N SER A 39 6.92 8.48 9.74
CA SER A 39 6.88 9.03 8.39
C SER A 39 5.54 8.75 7.68
N GLY A 40 5.05 7.52 7.75
CA GLY A 40 3.77 7.14 7.15
C GLY A 40 2.59 7.89 7.78
N LEU A 41 2.58 8.05 9.10
CA LEU A 41 1.58 8.85 9.80
C LEU A 41 1.65 10.32 9.39
N THR A 42 2.86 10.86 9.28
CA THR A 42 3.08 12.26 8.87
C THR A 42 2.58 12.48 7.45
N ILE A 43 2.92 11.59 6.50
CA ILE A 43 2.42 11.65 5.12
C ILE A 43 0.89 11.59 5.13
N ALA A 44 0.28 10.65 5.85
CA ALA A 44 -1.16 10.50 5.89
C ALA A 44 -1.88 11.75 6.44
N ILE A 45 -1.35 12.35 7.52
CA ILE A 45 -1.91 13.57 8.10
C ILE A 45 -1.76 14.74 7.13
N VAL A 46 -0.55 15.00 6.65
CA VAL A 46 -0.27 16.12 5.75
C VAL A 46 -1.05 15.98 4.44
N ALA A 47 -1.04 14.79 3.83
CA ALA A 47 -1.77 14.54 2.60
C ALA A 47 -3.28 14.68 2.79
N GLY A 48 -3.85 14.16 3.88
CA GLY A 48 -5.29 14.31 4.15
C GLY A 48 -5.70 15.76 4.41
N VAL A 49 -4.85 16.55 5.07
CA VAL A 49 -5.05 18.00 5.22
C VAL A 49 -4.98 18.71 3.87
N VAL A 50 -3.93 18.46 3.07
CA VAL A 50 -3.75 19.11 1.75
C VAL A 50 -4.89 18.74 0.80
N ILE A 51 -5.27 17.46 0.75
CA ILE A 51 -6.41 16.99 -0.04
C ILE A 51 -7.72 17.62 0.47
N GLY A 52 -7.91 17.68 1.78
CA GLY A 52 -9.10 18.29 2.41
C GLY A 52 -9.26 19.79 2.13
N LEU A 53 -8.17 20.49 1.79
CA LEU A 53 -8.19 21.91 1.40
C LEU A 53 -8.59 22.12 -0.07
N ILE A 54 -8.68 21.07 -0.90
CA ILE A 54 -9.07 21.18 -2.31
C ILE A 54 -10.53 21.67 -2.40
N PRO A 55 -10.80 22.81 -3.07
CA PRO A 55 -12.15 23.31 -3.25
C PRO A 55 -13.05 22.30 -3.98
N ASN A 56 -14.28 22.11 -3.50
CA ASN A 56 -15.26 21.18 -4.08
C ASN A 56 -14.81 19.72 -4.14
N ILE A 57 -13.97 19.27 -3.20
CA ILE A 57 -13.52 17.87 -3.12
C ILE A 57 -14.68 16.85 -3.10
N GLU A 58 -15.83 17.24 -2.56
CA GLU A 58 -17.07 16.44 -2.54
C GLU A 58 -17.50 15.99 -3.94
N ARG A 59 -17.26 16.81 -4.97
CA ARG A 59 -17.56 16.46 -6.37
C ARG A 59 -16.68 15.35 -6.89
N GLY A 60 -15.50 15.17 -6.30
CA GLY A 60 -14.53 14.13 -6.65
C GLY A 60 -14.82 12.77 -6.00
N VAL A 61 -15.83 12.67 -5.13
CA VAL A 61 -16.31 11.41 -4.57
C VAL A 61 -17.46 10.89 -5.43
N GLU A 62 -17.56 9.57 -5.59
CA GLU A 62 -18.64 8.93 -6.34
C GLU A 62 -19.99 9.02 -5.61
N ASP A 63 -21.07 9.16 -6.38
CA ASP A 63 -22.39 9.56 -5.85
C ASP A 63 -23.02 8.48 -4.95
N PHE A 64 -22.73 7.20 -5.21
CA PHE A 64 -23.25 6.08 -4.40
C PHE A 64 -22.66 6.05 -2.98
N VAL A 65 -21.45 6.60 -2.76
CA VAL A 65 -20.83 6.66 -1.42
C VAL A 65 -21.68 7.47 -0.47
N TRP A 66 -22.33 8.52 -0.99
CA TRP A 66 -23.26 9.36 -0.23
C TRP A 66 -24.58 8.65 0.08
N GLN A 67 -24.99 7.70 -0.76
CA GLN A 67 -26.23 6.94 -0.60
C GLN A 67 -26.11 5.80 0.42
N ILE A 68 -24.89 5.25 0.61
CA ILE A 68 -24.62 4.17 1.56
C ILE A 68 -24.78 4.62 3.03
N SER A 69 -24.79 5.92 3.33
CA SER A 69 -24.84 6.41 4.71
C SER A 69 -26.26 6.54 5.32
N VAL A 70 -27.35 6.23 4.60
CA VAL A 70 -28.74 6.45 5.09
C VAL A 70 -29.68 5.24 4.91
N GLY A 71 -29.22 4.13 4.32
CA GLY A 71 -30.08 2.97 4.03
C GLY A 71 -29.87 1.77 4.95
N GLU A 72 -30.83 1.55 5.86
CA GLU A 72 -31.17 0.28 6.53
C GLU A 72 -30.03 -0.60 7.07
N ASN A 73 -29.65 -0.33 8.31
CA ASN A 73 -29.10 -1.36 9.19
C ASN A 73 -30.23 -2.25 9.77
N ASN A 74 -31.11 -2.77 8.89
CA ASN A 74 -32.05 -3.85 9.21
C ASN A 74 -31.41 -5.24 9.03
N SER A 75 -30.08 -5.32 9.17
CA SER A 75 -29.42 -6.59 9.40
C SER A 75 -29.65 -6.97 10.85
N SER A 76 -30.73 -7.69 11.11
CA SER A 76 -30.89 -8.45 12.35
C SER A 76 -29.60 -9.25 12.54
N ALA A 77 -28.80 -8.86 13.53
CA ALA A 77 -27.56 -9.53 13.88
C ALA A 77 -27.91 -10.92 14.41
N GLN A 78 -28.13 -11.87 13.50
CA GLN A 78 -28.31 -13.27 13.84
C GLN A 78 -27.02 -13.74 14.50
N THR A 79 -27.09 -14.01 15.80
CA THR A 79 -25.97 -14.55 16.58
C THR A 79 -25.71 -15.97 16.10
N LEU A 80 -24.84 -16.12 15.10
CA LEU A 80 -24.39 -17.42 14.61
C LEU A 80 -23.70 -18.20 15.73
N THR A 81 -24.22 -19.38 16.04
CA THR A 81 -23.62 -20.36 16.97
C THR A 81 -22.23 -20.79 16.48
N TRP A 82 -21.30 -21.08 17.40
CA TRP A 82 -19.91 -21.48 17.09
C TRP A 82 -19.79 -22.60 16.05
N ALA A 83 -20.67 -23.60 16.08
CA ALA A 83 -20.70 -24.69 15.09
C ALA A 83 -21.00 -24.17 13.67
N ASN A 84 -21.98 -23.28 13.54
CA ASN A 84 -22.35 -22.67 12.25
C ASN A 84 -21.23 -21.76 11.73
N ARG A 85 -20.49 -21.09 12.62
CA ARG A 85 -19.32 -20.28 12.22
C ARG A 85 -18.19 -21.14 11.65
N LEU A 86 -17.92 -22.30 12.26
CA LEU A 86 -16.87 -23.21 11.76
C LEU A 86 -17.24 -23.82 10.41
N GLN A 87 -18.50 -24.24 10.26
CA GLN A 87 -19.01 -24.76 9.00
C GLN A 87 -18.98 -23.68 7.90
N GLN A 88 -19.44 -22.47 8.22
CA GLN A 88 -19.44 -21.34 7.29
C GLN A 88 -18.01 -20.94 6.90
N ALA A 89 -17.08 -20.85 7.86
CA ALA A 89 -15.68 -20.58 7.57
C ALA A 89 -15.09 -21.60 6.59
N GLY A 90 -15.35 -22.89 6.78
CA GLY A 90 -14.90 -23.94 5.87
C GLY A 90 -15.52 -23.81 4.46
N GLN A 91 -16.81 -23.51 4.39
CA GLN A 91 -17.54 -23.37 3.13
C GLN A 91 -17.07 -22.14 2.35
N THR A 92 -16.95 -20.99 3.00
CA THR A 92 -16.41 -19.75 2.43
C THR A 92 -14.95 -19.92 2.00
N THR A 93 -14.11 -20.57 2.82
CA THR A 93 -12.72 -20.85 2.46
C THR A 93 -12.63 -21.72 1.21
N ARG A 94 -13.43 -22.80 1.12
CA ARG A 94 -13.47 -23.67 -0.05
C ARG A 94 -13.99 -22.93 -1.29
N GLU A 95 -14.95 -22.05 -1.13
CA GLU A 95 -15.49 -21.24 -2.23
C GLU A 95 -14.46 -20.23 -2.75
N ILE A 96 -13.78 -19.50 -1.86
CA ILE A 96 -12.73 -18.54 -2.22
C ILE A 96 -11.56 -19.28 -2.88
N LEU A 97 -11.05 -20.35 -2.25
CA LEU A 97 -9.99 -21.16 -2.83
C LEU A 97 -10.42 -21.74 -4.19
N GLY A 98 -11.64 -22.25 -4.31
CA GLY A 98 -12.18 -22.78 -5.57
C GLY A 98 -12.23 -21.75 -6.70
N LYS A 99 -12.46 -20.46 -6.38
CA LYS A 99 -12.47 -19.37 -7.36
C LYS A 99 -11.06 -18.91 -7.76
N VAL A 100 -10.08 -18.98 -6.86
CA VAL A 100 -8.78 -18.32 -7.04
C VAL A 100 -7.61 -19.31 -7.27
N TRP A 101 -7.73 -20.59 -6.89
CA TRP A 101 -6.60 -21.55 -6.90
C TRP A 101 -5.92 -21.68 -8.26
N LEU A 102 -6.69 -21.75 -9.35
CA LEU A 102 -6.12 -21.90 -10.69
C LEU A 102 -5.30 -20.66 -11.08
N TYR A 103 -5.80 -19.46 -10.77
CA TYR A 103 -5.09 -18.21 -11.00
C TYR A 103 -3.82 -18.12 -10.14
N VAL A 104 -3.86 -18.58 -8.88
CA VAL A 104 -2.67 -18.63 -8.01
C VAL A 104 -1.62 -19.58 -8.59
N VAL A 105 -2.01 -20.78 -9.01
CA VAL A 105 -1.08 -21.77 -9.59
C VAL A 105 -0.45 -21.24 -10.87
N ILE A 106 -1.24 -20.64 -11.76
CA ILE A 106 -0.73 -20.01 -12.98
C ILE A 106 0.22 -18.86 -12.64
N GLY A 107 -0.15 -18.00 -11.67
CA GLY A 107 0.68 -16.89 -11.20
C GLY A 107 2.01 -17.36 -10.62
N ILE A 108 2.02 -18.43 -9.81
CA ILE A 108 3.25 -19.03 -9.28
C ILE A 108 4.08 -19.65 -10.40
N ALA A 109 3.47 -20.36 -11.35
CA ALA A 109 4.18 -20.98 -12.47
C ALA A 109 4.84 -19.94 -13.37
N ILE A 110 4.12 -18.86 -13.71
CA ILE A 110 4.66 -17.72 -14.46
C ILE A 110 5.74 -17.01 -13.64
N GLY A 111 5.48 -16.75 -12.36
CA GLY A 111 6.44 -16.12 -11.46
C GLY A 111 7.73 -16.92 -11.33
N ALA A 112 7.64 -18.25 -11.21
CA ALA A 112 8.78 -19.16 -11.20
C ALA A 112 9.50 -19.22 -12.56
N ALA A 113 8.77 -19.16 -13.67
CA ALA A 113 9.37 -19.12 -15.01
C ALA A 113 10.10 -17.80 -15.30
N ILE A 114 9.60 -16.69 -14.74
CA ILE A 114 10.19 -15.35 -14.84
C ILE A 114 11.22 -15.12 -13.71
N HIS A 115 11.30 -16.02 -12.73
CA HIS A 115 12.26 -15.93 -11.61
C HIS A 115 13.69 -16.03 -12.16
N GLY A 116 14.32 -14.87 -12.36
CA GLY A 116 15.61 -14.71 -13.03
C GLY A 116 15.63 -13.63 -14.13
N TYR A 117 14.48 -13.14 -14.60
CA TYR A 117 14.39 -12.14 -15.68
C TYR A 117 14.38 -10.68 -15.20
N VAL A 118 14.05 -10.44 -13.93
CA VAL A 118 14.29 -9.14 -13.27
C VAL A 118 15.58 -9.30 -12.47
N PRO A 119 16.74 -8.85 -13.00
CA PRO A 119 17.98 -8.95 -12.28
C PRO A 119 17.85 -8.10 -11.02
N GLU A 120 17.97 -8.75 -9.86
CA GLU A 120 18.05 -8.06 -8.57
C GLU A 120 19.19 -7.02 -8.59
N ASP A 121 20.24 -7.27 -9.37
CA ASP A 121 21.38 -6.37 -9.54
C ASP A 121 21.00 -5.11 -10.34
N ALA A 122 20.08 -5.23 -11.31
CA ALA A 122 19.54 -4.07 -12.03
C ALA A 122 18.64 -3.24 -11.12
N MET A 123 17.81 -3.88 -10.30
CA MET A 123 16.99 -3.17 -9.32
C MET A 123 17.86 -2.51 -8.23
N ALA A 124 18.87 -3.21 -7.72
CA ALA A 124 19.80 -2.70 -6.71
C ALA A 124 20.64 -1.52 -7.25
N SER A 125 21.04 -1.54 -8.53
CA SER A 125 21.75 -0.40 -9.14
C SER A 125 20.86 0.83 -9.29
N ILE A 126 19.57 0.67 -9.64
CA ILE A 126 18.59 1.76 -9.69
C ILE A 126 18.33 2.32 -8.28
N LEU A 127 18.22 1.44 -7.30
CA LEU A 127 17.99 1.78 -5.89
C LEU A 127 19.29 2.12 -5.13
N GLY A 128 20.43 2.24 -5.82
CA GLY A 128 21.74 2.46 -5.22
C GLY A 128 21.91 3.86 -4.58
N LYS A 129 22.99 4.04 -3.81
CA LYS A 129 23.25 5.26 -3.01
C LYS A 129 23.70 6.48 -3.84
N ASP A 130 24.15 6.28 -5.07
CA ASP A 130 24.93 7.30 -5.79
C ASP A 130 24.09 8.32 -6.57
N ALA A 131 22.78 8.12 -6.70
CA ALA A 131 21.95 8.96 -7.55
C ALA A 131 20.77 9.60 -6.81
N TRP A 132 20.62 10.92 -6.97
CA TRP A 132 19.46 11.66 -6.47
C TRP A 132 18.15 11.16 -7.11
N TRP A 133 18.19 10.67 -8.35
CA TRP A 133 16.99 10.18 -9.06
C TRP A 133 16.51 8.79 -8.59
N SER A 134 17.30 8.08 -7.76
CA SER A 134 16.95 6.74 -7.27
C SER A 134 15.65 6.73 -6.47
N VAL A 135 15.35 7.77 -5.70
CA VAL A 135 14.10 7.87 -4.92
C VAL A 135 12.86 8.07 -5.80
N PRO A 136 12.81 9.06 -6.72
CA PRO A 136 11.69 9.16 -7.67
C PRO A 136 11.52 7.91 -8.55
N ALA A 137 12.62 7.31 -9.02
CA ALA A 137 12.56 6.09 -9.82
C ALA A 137 11.98 4.91 -9.01
N ALA A 138 12.41 4.76 -7.75
CA ALA A 138 11.85 3.80 -6.81
C ALA A 138 10.32 3.93 -6.68
N VAL A 139 9.82 5.15 -6.52
CA VAL A 139 8.38 5.40 -6.42
C VAL A 139 7.67 5.01 -7.71
N LEU A 140 8.19 5.42 -8.88
CA LEU A 140 7.58 5.12 -10.18
C LEU A 140 7.55 3.62 -10.50
N ILE A 141 8.60 2.88 -10.14
CA ILE A 141 8.67 1.43 -10.31
C ILE A 141 7.72 0.72 -9.33
N GLY A 142 7.51 1.28 -8.14
CA GLY A 142 6.60 0.72 -7.13
C GLY A 142 5.12 0.79 -7.52
N VAL A 143 4.68 1.87 -8.18
CA VAL A 143 3.26 2.09 -8.57
C VAL A 143 2.64 0.91 -9.37
N PRO A 144 3.28 0.36 -10.42
CA PRO A 144 2.69 -0.76 -11.15
C PRO A 144 2.77 -2.11 -10.40
N MET A 145 3.54 -2.21 -9.30
CA MET A 145 3.74 -3.50 -8.65
C MET A 145 2.52 -3.93 -7.83
N TYR A 146 1.98 -5.10 -8.17
CA TYR A 146 0.93 -5.79 -7.42
C TYR A 146 1.55 -6.48 -6.20
N SER A 147 1.68 -5.78 -5.08
CA SER A 147 2.11 -6.41 -3.82
C SER A 147 1.54 -5.67 -2.61
N ASN A 148 1.51 -6.36 -1.49
CA ASN A 148 1.16 -5.79 -0.19
C ASN A 148 2.41 -5.61 0.67
N ALA A 149 2.26 -4.93 1.81
CA ALA A 149 3.38 -4.67 2.70
C ALA A 149 4.11 -5.95 3.14
N ALA A 150 3.38 -7.02 3.48
CA ALA A 150 3.98 -8.27 3.93
C ALA A 150 4.83 -8.97 2.84
N GLY A 151 4.39 -8.89 1.58
CA GLY A 151 5.08 -9.51 0.45
C GLY A 151 6.29 -8.71 -0.04
N VAL A 152 6.26 -7.38 0.06
CA VAL A 152 7.37 -6.53 -0.42
C VAL A 152 8.54 -6.44 0.57
N ILE A 153 8.29 -6.58 1.89
CA ILE A 153 9.32 -6.45 2.93
C ILE A 153 10.49 -7.47 2.74
N PRO A 154 10.26 -8.76 2.48
CA PRO A 154 11.37 -9.69 2.23
C PRO A 154 12.14 -9.36 0.94
N VAL A 155 11.44 -8.86 -0.08
CA VAL A 155 12.06 -8.47 -1.36
C VAL A 155 13.01 -7.29 -1.15
N ILE A 156 12.57 -6.26 -0.43
CA ILE A 156 13.45 -5.12 -0.12
C ILE A 156 14.64 -5.50 0.75
N HIS A 157 14.46 -6.47 1.66
CA HIS A 157 15.55 -6.98 2.48
C HIS A 157 16.64 -7.62 1.62
N ALA A 158 16.25 -8.50 0.69
CA ALA A 158 17.18 -9.10 -0.27
C ALA A 158 17.87 -8.06 -1.18
N LEU A 159 17.15 -7.03 -1.62
CA LEU A 159 17.75 -5.94 -2.42
C LEU A 159 18.77 -5.12 -1.62
N MET A 160 18.52 -4.89 -0.33
CA MET A 160 19.46 -4.20 0.56
C MET A 160 20.69 -5.04 0.86
N GLU A 161 20.56 -6.36 1.01
CA GLU A 161 21.72 -7.27 1.10
C GLU A 161 22.60 -7.21 -0.16
N LYS A 162 22.00 -6.90 -1.31
CA LYS A 162 22.71 -6.66 -2.59
C LYS A 162 23.22 -5.23 -2.79
N GLY A 163 23.11 -4.36 -1.79
CA GLY A 163 23.68 -3.01 -1.81
C GLY A 163 22.71 -1.90 -2.20
N ALA A 164 21.41 -2.18 -2.31
CA ALA A 164 20.41 -1.12 -2.46
C ALA A 164 20.42 -0.17 -1.25
N ALA A 165 20.24 1.12 -1.51
CA ALA A 165 20.18 2.14 -0.48
C ALA A 165 18.87 2.06 0.31
N LEU A 166 18.93 2.36 1.60
CA LEU A 166 17.78 2.29 2.50
C LEU A 166 16.67 3.28 2.09
N GLY A 167 17.00 4.53 1.77
CA GLY A 167 16.03 5.55 1.39
C GLY A 167 15.19 5.22 0.15
N PRO A 168 15.80 4.98 -1.03
CA PRO A 168 15.12 4.51 -2.22
C PRO A 168 14.32 3.23 -1.99
N THR A 169 14.87 2.28 -1.24
CA THR A 169 14.23 1.00 -0.98
C THR A 169 12.96 1.14 -0.12
N LEU A 170 13.00 1.98 0.92
CA LEU A 170 11.81 2.27 1.73
C LEU A 170 10.79 3.12 0.94
N ALA A 171 11.23 4.06 0.11
CA ALA A 171 10.34 4.83 -0.76
C ALA A 171 9.64 3.92 -1.79
N PHE A 172 10.36 2.94 -2.34
CA PHE A 172 9.79 1.89 -3.19
C PHE A 172 8.71 1.11 -2.42
N MET A 173 9.03 0.60 -1.22
CA MET A 173 8.05 -0.11 -0.38
C MET A 173 6.81 0.75 -0.10
N MET A 174 6.97 2.00 0.31
CA MET A 174 5.85 2.90 0.59
C MET A 174 5.00 3.14 -0.66
N SER A 175 5.62 3.26 -1.84
CA SER A 175 4.91 3.41 -3.12
C SER A 175 4.11 2.16 -3.47
N VAL A 176 4.71 0.97 -3.35
CA VAL A 176 4.02 -0.31 -3.58
C VAL A 176 2.80 -0.45 -2.66
N VAL A 177 2.92 -0.02 -1.41
CA VAL A 177 1.84 -0.17 -0.43
C VAL A 177 0.74 0.88 -0.60
N ALA A 178 1.09 2.14 -0.88
CA ALA A 178 0.12 3.24 -0.87
C ALA A 178 -0.41 3.65 -2.25
N LEU A 179 0.35 3.38 -3.31
CA LEU A 179 0.09 3.89 -4.66
C LEU A 179 -0.07 2.79 -5.70
N SER A 180 -0.08 1.52 -5.29
CA SER A 180 -0.11 0.43 -6.25
C SER A 180 -1.38 0.43 -7.11
N LEU A 181 -1.25 -0.12 -8.32
CA LEU A 181 -2.36 -0.27 -9.26
C LEU A 181 -3.64 -0.89 -8.63
N PRO A 182 -3.57 -1.93 -7.78
CA PRO A 182 -4.75 -2.49 -7.11
C PRO A 182 -5.44 -1.49 -6.20
N GLU A 183 -4.67 -0.74 -5.42
CA GLU A 183 -5.20 0.31 -4.56
C GLU A 183 -5.90 1.37 -5.41
N MET A 184 -5.34 1.74 -6.56
CA MET A 184 -5.98 2.69 -7.48
C MET A 184 -7.27 2.16 -8.08
N ILE A 185 -7.36 0.85 -8.39
CA ILE A 185 -8.60 0.22 -8.86
C ILE A 185 -9.65 0.24 -7.75
N ILE A 186 -9.28 -0.06 -6.51
CA ILE A 186 -10.20 -0.03 -5.36
C ILE A 186 -10.66 1.40 -5.11
N LEU A 187 -9.73 2.37 -5.08
CA LEU A 187 -10.02 3.77 -4.85
C LEU A 187 -10.89 4.36 -5.98
N ARG A 188 -10.73 3.89 -7.21
CA ARG A 188 -11.59 4.26 -8.34
C ARG A 188 -13.03 3.80 -8.19
N ARG A 189 -13.31 2.80 -7.34
CA ARG A 189 -14.69 2.47 -7.02
C ARG A 189 -15.36 3.56 -6.22
N VAL A 190 -14.65 4.37 -5.44
CA VAL A 190 -15.24 5.36 -4.52
C VAL A 190 -14.90 6.82 -4.86
N LEU A 191 -13.83 7.05 -5.62
CA LEU A 191 -13.37 8.37 -6.05
C LEU A 191 -13.34 8.50 -7.58
N LYS A 192 -13.60 9.72 -8.06
CA LYS A 192 -13.46 10.09 -9.47
C LYS A 192 -12.00 10.33 -9.85
N LEU A 193 -11.68 10.20 -11.13
CA LEU A 193 -10.31 10.33 -11.65
C LEU A 193 -9.54 11.56 -11.16
N PRO A 194 -10.12 12.78 -11.17
CA PRO A 194 -9.37 13.97 -10.79
C PRO A 194 -8.85 13.91 -9.35
N LEU A 195 -9.64 13.32 -8.44
CA LEU A 195 -9.27 13.21 -7.03
C LEU A 195 -8.24 12.10 -6.80
N ILE A 196 -8.29 11.02 -7.59
CA ILE A 196 -7.26 9.97 -7.59
C ILE A 196 -5.91 10.54 -8.06
N ILE A 197 -5.91 11.36 -9.12
CA ILE A 197 -4.67 11.98 -9.61
C ILE A 197 -4.08 12.90 -8.53
N ALA A 198 -4.91 13.71 -7.88
CA ALA A 198 -4.46 14.56 -6.76
C ALA A 198 -3.91 13.71 -5.61
N PHE A 199 -4.60 12.62 -5.24
CA PHE A 199 -4.15 11.68 -4.23
C PHE A 199 -2.78 11.10 -4.55
N ILE A 200 -2.59 10.54 -5.75
CA ILE A 200 -1.32 9.97 -6.20
C ILE A 200 -0.22 11.03 -6.15
N GLY A 201 -0.47 12.22 -6.68
CA GLY A 201 0.52 13.29 -6.72
C GLY A 201 0.99 13.71 -5.32
N ILE A 202 0.05 13.95 -4.41
CA ILE A 202 0.36 14.41 -3.04
C ILE A 202 1.10 13.32 -2.25
N VAL A 203 0.60 12.08 -2.31
CA VAL A 203 1.22 10.96 -1.59
C VAL A 203 2.58 10.61 -2.20
N ALA A 204 2.74 10.60 -3.52
CA ALA A 204 4.02 10.36 -4.18
C ALA A 204 5.07 11.42 -3.77
N VAL A 205 4.69 12.70 -3.72
CA VAL A 205 5.58 13.77 -3.24
C VAL A 205 5.98 13.54 -1.79
N GLY A 206 5.04 13.15 -0.92
CA GLY A 206 5.33 12.81 0.48
C GLY A 206 6.29 11.63 0.62
N ILE A 207 6.11 10.58 -0.18
CA ILE A 207 7.00 9.42 -0.21
C ILE A 207 8.39 9.79 -0.72
N ILE A 208 8.50 10.59 -1.79
CA ILE A 208 9.78 11.05 -2.32
C ILE A 208 10.53 11.89 -1.28
N PHE A 209 9.84 12.84 -0.64
CA PHE A 209 10.42 13.65 0.44
C PHE A 209 10.95 12.78 1.57
N THR A 210 10.16 11.78 1.98
CA THR A 210 10.54 10.86 3.04
C THR A 210 11.69 9.94 2.62
N GLY A 211 11.72 9.47 1.37
CA GLY A 211 12.83 8.68 0.82
C GLY A 211 14.17 9.41 0.90
N TYR A 212 14.17 10.71 0.59
CA TYR A 212 15.34 11.55 0.81
C TYR A 212 15.66 11.72 2.29
N LEU A 213 14.65 11.97 3.14
CA LEU A 213 14.83 12.08 4.58
C LEU A 213 15.49 10.83 5.18
N PHE A 214 15.06 9.64 4.77
CA PHE A 214 15.68 8.37 5.15
C PHE A 214 17.15 8.31 4.77
N ASN A 215 17.51 8.78 3.56
CA ASN A 215 18.88 8.78 3.07
C ASN A 215 19.78 9.83 3.76
N PHE A 216 19.19 10.88 4.33
CA PHE A 216 19.92 11.91 5.10
C PHE A 216 20.14 11.51 6.56
N VAL A 217 19.19 10.79 7.16
CA VAL A 217 19.24 10.41 8.58
C VAL A 217 20.06 9.14 8.81
N ILE A 218 20.13 8.24 7.83
CA ILE A 218 20.73 6.89 7.92
C ILE A 218 21.64 6.63 6.71
#